data_AF-A0A813G0U2-F1
#
_entry.id   AF-A0A813G0U2-F1
#
_cell.length_a   1.000
_cell.length_b   1.000
_cell.length_c   1.000
_cell.angle_alpha   90.00
_cell.angle_beta   90.00
_cell.angle_gamma   90.00
#
_symmetry.space_group_name_H-M   'P 1'
#
loop_
_entity.id
_entity.type
_entity.pdbx_description
1 polymer ?
#
loop_
_entity_poly.entity_id
_entity_poly.type
_entity_poly.pdbx_seq_one_letter_code
_entity_poly.pdbx_strand_id
1 'polypeptide(L)'
;MALQPAPAVIGPISLVAAVGVLLLIHLAINLTVIGQVSSEASLEVAGVQISPQMQCSMGAFCWLGVPIITHGCLGAINRVPSHLHAYTNYLFASLLVAAVWFGIFASVEQGCNTVKSLNGAEMETMVCGLPNTFTF
;
A
#
# COMPACT_ATOMS: atom_id res chain seq x y z
N MET A 1 -32.48 18.56 23.18
CA MET A 1 -31.20 18.44 22.45
C MET A 1 -31.52 17.81 21.10
N ALA A 2 -31.60 18.61 20.04
CA ALA A 2 -31.99 18.13 18.72
C ALA A 2 -30.80 17.39 18.07
N LEU A 3 -30.98 16.11 17.75
CA LEU A 3 -30.02 15.34 16.95
C LEU A 3 -30.03 15.90 15.53
N GLN A 4 -29.04 16.72 15.18
CA GLN A 4 -28.83 17.08 13.78
C GLN A 4 -28.41 15.83 13.00
N PRO A 5 -29.09 15.52 11.88
CA PRO A 5 -28.73 14.39 11.04
C PRO A 5 -27.29 14.54 10.53
N ALA A 6 -26.54 13.43 10.53
CA ALA A 6 -25.17 13.44 10.08
C ALA A 6 -25.11 13.83 8.59
N PRO A 7 -24.22 14.75 8.19
CA PRO A 7 -24.06 15.12 6.79
C PRO A 7 -23.72 13.89 5.95
N ALA A 8 -24.46 13.72 4.86
CA ALA A 8 -24.24 12.65 3.89
C ALA A 8 -23.11 13.05 2.92
N VAL A 9 -22.33 12.07 2.46
CA VAL A 9 -21.22 12.30 1.50
C VAL A 9 -21.59 11.83 0.10
N ILE A 10 -22.24 10.66 0.00
CA ILE A 10 -22.73 10.09 -1.25
C ILE A 10 -24.09 9.44 -0.97
N GLY A 11 -25.18 10.08 -1.39
CA GLY A 11 -26.54 9.55 -1.24
C GLY A 11 -26.91 9.23 0.22
N PRO A 12 -27.34 8.00 0.56
CA PRO A 12 -27.76 7.64 1.92
C PRO A 12 -26.60 7.35 2.89
N ILE A 13 -25.34 7.37 2.44
CA ILE A 13 -24.20 6.98 3.27
C ILE A 13 -23.71 8.15 4.11
N SER A 14 -23.73 7.96 5.44
CA SER A 14 -23.17 8.91 6.40
C SER A 14 -21.66 9.06 6.23
N LEU A 15 -21.15 10.29 6.36
CA LEU A 15 -19.71 10.60 6.38
C LEU A 15 -18.92 9.70 7.34
N VAL A 16 -19.48 9.43 8.53
CA VAL A 16 -18.81 8.62 9.55
C VAL A 16 -18.68 7.17 9.09
N ALA A 17 -19.69 6.63 8.41
CA ALA A 17 -19.67 5.26 7.90
C ALA A 17 -18.64 5.12 6.77
N ALA A 18 -18.60 6.08 5.84
CA ALA A 18 -17.62 6.10 4.76
C ALA A 18 -16.17 6.17 5.29
N VAL A 19 -15.90 7.09 6.23
CA VAL A 19 -14.58 7.24 6.85
C VAL A 19 -14.19 5.98 7.64
N GLY A 20 -15.15 5.38 8.36
CA GLY A 20 -14.93 4.14 9.10
C GLY A 20 -14.52 2.97 8.20
N VAL A 21 -15.19 2.79 7.06
CA VAL A 21 -14.83 1.74 6.08
C VAL A 21 -13.43 2.00 5.51
N LEU A 22 -13.10 3.24 5.18
CA LEU A 22 -11.77 3.59 4.66
C LEU A 22 -10.67 3.30 5.67
N LEU A 23 -10.88 3.68 6.94
CA LEU A 23 -9.96 3.39 8.04
C LEU A 23 -9.74 1.89 8.23
N LEU A 24 -10.81 1.08 8.17
CA LEU A 24 -10.74 -0.38 8.27
C LEU A 24 -9.94 -1.00 7.12
N ILE A 25 -10.21 -0.57 5.88
CA ILE A 25 -9.49 -1.05 4.70
C ILE A 25 -8.00 -0.70 4.81
N HIS A 26 -7.67 0.54 5.18
CA HIS A 26 -6.28 0.97 5.33
C HIS A 26 -5.57 0.20 6.45
N LEU A 27 -6.24 -0.05 7.57
CA LEU A 27 -5.70 -0.88 8.65
C LEU A 27 -5.43 -2.30 8.18
N ALA A 28 -6.39 -2.92 7.49
CA ALA A 28 -6.24 -4.27 6.96
C ALA A 28 -5.03 -4.37 6.01
N ILE A 29 -4.88 -3.43 5.08
CA ILE A 29 -3.74 -3.37 4.16
C ILE A 29 -2.43 -3.30 4.96
N ASN A 30 -2.31 -2.38 5.94
CA ASN A 30 -1.10 -2.26 6.73
C ASN A 30 -0.76 -3.54 7.50
N LEU A 31 -1.76 -4.22 8.08
CA LEU A 31 -1.56 -5.50 8.78
C LEU A 31 -1.12 -6.62 7.82
N THR A 32 -1.70 -6.68 6.61
CA THR A 32 -1.27 -7.67 5.61
C THR A 32 0.16 -7.45 5.17
N VAL A 33 0.58 -6.19 4.95
CA VAL A 33 1.96 -5.86 4.59
C VAL A 33 2.91 -6.24 5.72
N ILE A 34 2.62 -5.85 6.96
CA ILE A 34 3.46 -6.19 8.12
C ILE A 34 3.62 -7.71 8.26
N GLY A 35 2.56 -8.48 8.04
CA GLY A 35 2.59 -9.94 8.12
C GLY A 35 3.40 -10.64 7.03
N GLN A 36 3.69 -9.95 5.93
CA GLN A 36 4.46 -10.49 4.79
C GLN A 36 5.93 -10.06 4.80
N VAL A 37 6.30 -9.07 5.61
CA VAL A 37 7.68 -8.55 5.66
C VAL A 37 8.61 -9.58 6.29
N SER A 38 9.67 -9.93 5.57
CA SER A 38 10.77 -10.74 6.07
C SER A 38 12.07 -9.95 6.08
N SER A 39 12.83 -10.05 7.17
CA SER A 39 14.17 -9.44 7.29
C SER A 39 15.28 -10.31 6.70
N GLU A 40 14.99 -11.56 6.35
CA GLU A 40 15.98 -12.54 5.89
C GLU A 40 15.75 -12.97 4.45
N ALA A 41 14.49 -13.11 4.03
CA ALA A 41 14.12 -13.58 2.71
C ALA A 41 13.75 -12.43 1.77
N SER A 42 14.27 -12.48 0.54
CA SER A 42 13.77 -11.64 -0.55
C SER A 42 12.37 -12.11 -0.96
N LEU A 43 11.42 -11.17 -1.05
CA LEU A 43 10.06 -11.44 -1.50
C LEU A 43 10.01 -11.24 -3.01
N GLU A 44 9.58 -12.25 -3.75
CA GLU A 44 9.34 -12.12 -5.19
C GLU A 44 7.86 -11.80 -5.41
N VAL A 45 7.58 -10.60 -5.93
CA VAL A 45 6.22 -10.15 -6.24
C VAL A 45 6.19 -9.85 -7.74
N ALA A 46 5.37 -10.59 -8.48
CA ALA A 46 5.20 -10.43 -9.92
C ALA A 46 6.52 -10.43 -10.73
N GLY A 47 7.51 -11.25 -10.32
CA GLY A 47 8.82 -11.34 -10.97
C GLY A 47 9.84 -10.27 -10.54
N VAL A 48 9.47 -9.38 -9.63
CA VAL A 48 10.38 -8.39 -9.03
C VAL A 48 10.84 -8.88 -7.66
N GLN A 49 12.15 -9.03 -7.49
CA GLN A 49 12.75 -9.35 -6.19
C GLN A 49 12.85 -8.09 -5.32
N ILE A 50 12.12 -8.08 -4.20
CA ILE A 50 12.15 -7.00 -3.22
C ILE A 50 13.19 -7.35 -2.14
N SER A 51 14.20 -6.50 -2.00
CA SER A 51 15.23 -6.69 -0.98
C SER A 51 14.64 -6.67 0.44
N PRO A 52 15.19 -7.45 1.40
CA PRO A 52 14.72 -7.46 2.78
C PRO A 52 14.74 -6.08 3.43
N GLN A 53 15.72 -5.24 3.10
CA GLN A 53 15.83 -3.87 3.61
C GLN A 53 14.65 -3.01 3.18
N MET A 54 14.25 -3.13 1.90
CA MET A 54 13.08 -2.43 1.37
C MET A 54 11.79 -2.90 2.05
N GLN A 55 11.62 -4.21 2.21
CA GLN A 55 10.48 -4.79 2.93
C GLN A 55 10.40 -4.26 4.37
N CYS A 56 11.51 -4.26 5.11
CA CYS A 56 11.56 -3.76 6.48
C CYS A 56 11.21 -2.27 6.58
N SER A 57 11.69 -1.44 5.65
CA SER A 57 11.36 -0.01 5.65
C SER A 57 9.88 0.26 5.36
N MET A 58 9.27 -0.50 4.45
CA MET A 58 7.83 -0.44 4.19
C MET A 58 7.03 -0.95 5.40
N GLY A 59 7.43 -2.07 5.99
CA GLY A 59 6.82 -2.62 7.20
C GLY A 59 6.85 -1.64 8.37
N ALA A 60 7.98 -0.96 8.58
CA ALA A 60 8.12 0.06 9.61
C ALA A 60 7.17 1.25 9.38
N PHE A 61 7.01 1.69 8.13
CA PHE A 61 6.07 2.74 7.78
C PHE A 61 4.61 2.32 8.04
N CYS A 62 4.22 1.11 7.61
CA CYS A 62 2.90 0.54 7.90
C CYS A 62 2.64 0.41 9.42
N TRP A 63 3.66 0.09 10.20
CA TRP A 63 3.57 -0.03 11.66
C TRP A 63 3.33 1.32 12.34
N LEU A 64 3.99 2.39 11.89
CA LEU A 64 3.71 3.76 12.32
C LEU A 64 2.30 4.22 11.93
N GLY A 65 1.74 3.67 10.85
CA GLY A 65 0.38 3.96 10.40
C GLY A 65 -0.72 3.49 11.35
N VAL A 66 -0.51 2.37 12.04
CA VAL A 66 -1.51 1.77 12.95
C VAL A 66 -2.00 2.74 14.02
N PRO A 67 -1.14 3.36 14.87
CA PRO A 67 -1.60 4.29 15.90
C PRO A 67 -2.27 5.54 15.31
N ILE A 68 -1.83 6.02 14.14
CA ILE A 68 -2.41 7.19 13.48
C ILE A 68 -3.82 6.88 12.97
N ILE A 69 -4.04 5.69 12.40
CA ILE A 69 -5.35 5.19 11.98
C ILE A 69 -6.27 5.03 13.21
N THR A 70 -5.79 4.47 14.32
CA THR A 70 -6.56 4.36 15.56
C THR A 70 -6.97 5.74 16.10
N HIS A 71 -6.06 6.71 16.05
CA HIS A 71 -6.35 8.10 16.43
C HIS A 71 -7.40 8.76 15.54
N GLY A 72 -7.35 8.50 14.22
CA GLY A 72 -8.36 8.92 13.25
C GLY A 72 -9.74 8.30 13.51
N CYS A 73 -9.79 7.01 13.88
CA CYS A 73 -11.02 6.33 14.29
C CYS A 73 -11.69 7.01 15.49
N LEU A 74 -10.91 7.32 16.53
CA LEU A 74 -11.41 8.07 17.70
C LEU A 74 -11.90 9.46 17.32
N GLY A 75 -11.21 10.13 16.38
CA GLY A 75 -11.63 11.42 15.83
C GLY A 75 -12.96 11.36 15.09
N ALA A 76 -13.17 10.31 14.29
CA ALA A 76 -14.40 10.10 13.52
C ALA A 76 -15.61 9.82 14.44
N ILE A 77 -15.45 9.00 15.47
CA ILE A 77 -16.52 8.67 16.44
C ILE A 77 -16.89 9.88 17.29
N ASN A 78 -15.88 10.57 17.85
CA ASN A 78 -16.10 11.72 18.73
C ASN A 78 -16.36 13.03 17.96
N ARG A 79 -16.39 13.00 16.63
CA ARG A 79 -16.53 14.16 15.74
C ARG A 79 -15.52 15.29 16.06
N VAL A 80 -14.29 14.91 16.38
CA VAL A 80 -13.20 15.84 16.72
C VAL A 80 -12.41 16.15 15.44
N PRO A 81 -12.52 17.37 14.88
CA PRO A 81 -11.93 17.69 13.58
C PRO A 81 -10.41 17.68 13.59
N SER A 82 -9.76 18.02 14.70
CA SER A 82 -8.28 18.01 14.80
C SER A 82 -7.67 16.62 14.59
N HIS A 83 -8.33 15.58 15.08
CA HIS A 83 -7.92 14.18 14.88
C HIS A 83 -8.10 13.75 13.42
N LEU A 84 -9.17 14.23 12.77
CA LEU A 84 -9.41 13.98 11.35
C LEU A 84 -8.37 14.68 10.46
N HIS A 85 -7.98 15.92 10.79
CA HIS A 85 -6.90 16.62 10.07
C HIS A 85 -5.56 15.88 10.17
N ALA A 86 -5.22 15.35 11.35
CA ALA A 86 -4.03 14.53 11.52
C ALA A 86 -4.07 13.28 10.63
N TYR A 87 -5.24 12.62 10.56
CA TYR A 87 -5.44 11.48 9.67
C TYR A 87 -5.38 11.83 8.17
N THR A 88 -5.93 12.97 7.76
CA THR A 88 -5.83 13.45 6.37
C THR A 88 -4.38 13.74 5.97
N ASN A 89 -3.59 14.36 6.86
CA ASN A 89 -2.17 14.58 6.61
C ASN A 89 -1.41 13.26 6.48
N TYR A 90 -1.77 12.27 7.30
CA TYR A 90 -1.20 10.92 7.19
C TYR A 90 -1.56 10.24 5.87
N LEU A 91 -2.81 10.33 5.41
CA LEU A 91 -3.23 9.84 4.09
C LEU A 91 -2.40 10.46 2.97
N PHE A 92 -2.14 11.76 3.03
CA PHE A 92 -1.29 12.44 2.06
C PHE A 92 0.17 11.94 2.12
N ALA A 93 0.73 11.78 3.32
CA ALA A 93 2.05 11.19 3.50
C ALA A 93 2.12 9.75 2.97
N SER A 94 1.11 8.92 3.22
CA SER A 94 1.01 7.57 2.68
C SER A 94 0.96 7.56 1.15
N LEU A 95 0.26 8.52 0.53
CA LEU A 95 0.25 8.67 -0.93
C LEU A 95 1.63 9.00 -1.48
N LEU A 96 2.36 9.94 -0.85
CA LEU A 96 3.72 10.28 -1.26
C LEU A 96 4.67 9.10 -1.14
N VAL A 97 4.60 8.38 -0.03
CA VAL A 97 5.42 7.18 0.19
C VAL A 97 5.08 6.12 -0.86
N ALA A 98 3.79 5.84 -1.10
CA ALA A 98 3.37 4.92 -2.14
C ALA A 98 3.85 5.34 -3.54
N ALA A 99 3.81 6.63 -3.87
CA ALA A 99 4.31 7.15 -5.15
C ALA A 99 5.83 6.97 -5.29
N VAL A 100 6.60 7.21 -4.22
CA VAL A 100 8.05 6.96 -4.21
C VAL A 100 8.35 5.48 -4.43
N TRP A 101 7.68 4.59 -3.70
CA TRP A 101 7.84 3.15 -3.85
C TRP A 101 7.43 2.67 -5.24
N PHE A 102 6.30 3.14 -5.76
CA PHE A 102 5.86 2.83 -7.11
C PHE A 102 6.89 3.30 -8.15
N GLY A 103 7.46 4.50 -7.98
CA GLY A 103 8.53 5.00 -8.84
C GLY A 103 9.78 4.11 -8.79
N ILE A 104 10.19 3.65 -7.60
CA ILE A 104 11.30 2.72 -7.44
C ILE A 104 11.00 1.41 -8.17
N PHE A 105 9.84 0.78 -7.93
CA PHE A 105 9.48 -0.47 -8.59
C PHE A 105 9.39 -0.32 -10.12
N ALA A 106 8.79 0.77 -10.62
CA ALA A 106 8.73 1.07 -12.04
C ALA A 106 10.11 1.29 -12.68
N SER A 107 11.08 1.81 -11.92
CA SER A 107 12.47 1.97 -12.39
C SER A 107 13.27 0.66 -12.38
N VAL A 108 12.93 -0.28 -11.48
CA VAL A 108 13.62 -1.57 -11.34
C VAL A 108 13.17 -2.58 -12.42
N GLU A 109 11.93 -2.48 -12.91
CA GLU A 109 11.44 -3.29 -14.06
C GLU A 109 12.23 -3.09 -15.35
N GLN A 110 12.98 -2.00 -15.51
CA GLN A 110 13.79 -1.75 -16.70
C GLN A 110 15.12 -2.55 -16.72
N GLY A 111 15.42 -3.30 -15.66
CA GLY A 111 16.60 -4.15 -15.55
C GLY A 111 16.34 -5.62 -15.90
N CYS A 112 15.77 -5.93 -17.07
CA CYS A 112 15.89 -7.28 -17.65
C CYS A 112 17.39 -7.44 -18.02
N ASN A 113 18.23 -7.74 -17.03
CA ASN A 113 19.62 -8.11 -17.20
C ASN A 113 19.63 -9.48 -17.88
N THR A 114 19.76 -9.45 -19.20
CA THR A 114 20.05 -10.60 -20.05
C THR A 114 21.15 -11.44 -19.40
N VAL A 115 20.78 -12.55 -18.78
CA VAL A 115 21.76 -13.59 -18.41
C VAL A 115 22.20 -14.23 -19.73
N LYS A 116 23.23 -13.66 -20.37
CA LYS A 116 24.03 -14.41 -21.32
C LYS A 116 24.79 -15.46 -20.53
N SER A 117 24.15 -16.60 -20.26
CA SER A 117 24.88 -17.81 -19.90
C SER A 117 25.56 -18.32 -21.18
N LEU A 118 26.83 -17.96 -21.34
CA LEU A 118 27.74 -18.69 -22.21
C LEU A 118 27.87 -20.11 -21.65
N ASN A 119 27.05 -21.05 -22.13
CA ASN A 119 27.41 -22.40 -22.54
C ASN A 119 26.15 -23.26 -22.64
N GLY A 120 25.99 -23.87 -23.82
CA GLY A 120 24.75 -24.46 -24.29
C GLY A 120 24.13 -25.51 -23.37
N ALA A 121 22.83 -25.36 -23.17
CA ALA A 121 21.83 -26.41 -23.25
C ALA A 121 20.46 -25.73 -23.22
N GLU A 122 19.58 -26.17 -24.12
CA GLU A 122 18.19 -25.76 -24.25
C GLU A 122 17.47 -25.66 -22.90
N MET A 123 16.87 -24.49 -22.60
CA MET A 123 15.52 -24.33 -22.03
C MET A 123 15.11 -22.87 -22.17
N GLU A 124 14.28 -22.58 -23.18
CA GLU A 124 13.57 -21.32 -23.29
C GLU A 124 12.48 -21.25 -22.21
N THR A 125 12.69 -20.41 -21.20
CA THR A 125 11.58 -19.82 -20.43
C THR A 125 11.83 -18.32 -20.33
N MET A 126 11.46 -17.60 -21.39
CA MET A 126 11.33 -16.15 -21.37
C MET A 126 10.10 -15.78 -20.55
N VAL A 127 10.30 -15.41 -19.28
CA VAL A 127 9.26 -14.78 -18.44
C VAL A 127 9.82 -13.49 -17.85
N CYS A 128 10.23 -12.54 -18.71
CA CYS A 128 10.16 -11.12 -18.34
C CYS A 128 8.68 -10.73 -18.54
N GLY A 129 7.86 -11.01 -17.52
CA GLY A 129 6.41 -10.86 -17.58
C GLY A 129 6.00 -9.39 -17.54
N LEU A 130 5.74 -8.79 -18.72
CA LEU A 130 4.71 -7.74 -18.92
C LEU A 130 4.49 -7.18 -20.36
N PRO A 131 4.94 -7.77 -21.50
CA PRO A 131 4.47 -7.27 -22.80
C PRO A 131 3.38 -8.10 -23.51
N ASN A 132 3.01 -9.30 -23.05
CA ASN A 132 2.17 -10.21 -23.88
C ASN A 132 0.67 -10.25 -23.54
N THR A 133 0.12 -9.27 -22.82
CA THR A 133 -1.34 -9.23 -22.54
C THR A 133 -2.16 -8.49 -23.61
N PHE A 134 -1.53 -7.92 -24.65
CA PHE A 134 -2.22 -7.10 -25.66
C PHE A 134 -1.81 -7.40 -27.12
N THR A 135 -1.77 -8.67 -27.52
CA THR A 135 -1.86 -9.02 -28.95
C THR A 135 -2.76 -10.22 -29.15
N PHE A 136 -3.78 -9.99 -29.98
CA PHE A 136 -4.86 -10.90 -30.39
C PHE A 136 -4.38 -12.20 -31.02
#